data_AF-A0A645DW72-F1
#
_entry.id   AF-A0A645DW72-F1
#
_cell.length_a   1.000
_cell.length_b   1.000
_cell.length_c   1.000
_cell.angle_alpha   90.00
_cell.angle_beta   90.00
_cell.angle_gamma   90.00
#
_symmetry.space_group_name_H-M   'P 1'
#
loop_
_entity.id
_entity.type
_entity.pdbx_description
1 polymer ?
#
loop_
_entity_poly.entity_id
_entity_poly.type
_entity_poly.pdbx_seq_one_letter_code
_entity_poly.pdbx_strand_id
1 'polypeptide(L)'
;MITKITMNKVNSYKNPAIIETDKKVNLIYGLNGTGKSTLSDYLYNRTNSCFTNCTVESPSNEEILVYNQRFIKDYFYEPDNLKGIFTLSKENKEAEEKVRNAEQEITRLDIEKKSKSDTITNFNKELLLKKQNAEEKTWEIKTKFTGADRVLEYCLSGLMGRKESLFNHILSISKPEKQPTKTTDQLKKDVDAIQGSNAQKYNVLPTINYIDQQLESNQFFKKTIIGNENSAVAGLIKKLGNSDWVKKGLEYLPVEVNDKGEPCPFCQEKTITKDLIKNIQNYFDKTYENDINELKKLLSDYESYIK
;
A
#
# COMPACT_ATOMS: atom_id res chain seq x y z
N MET A 1 -20.33 -15.11 -80.05
CA MET A 1 -19.63 -16.31 -80.57
C MET A 1 -18.13 -16.12 -80.44
N ILE A 2 -17.42 -17.05 -79.78
CA ILE A 2 -15.97 -16.94 -79.58
C ILE A 2 -15.25 -17.01 -80.93
N THR A 3 -14.45 -15.99 -81.24
CA THR A 3 -13.66 -15.91 -82.48
C THR A 3 -12.19 -16.26 -82.24
N LYS A 4 -11.69 -15.98 -81.03
CA LYS A 4 -10.29 -16.23 -80.67
C LYS A 4 -10.12 -16.56 -79.20
N ILE A 5 -9.27 -17.53 -78.91
CA ILE A 5 -8.81 -17.86 -77.56
C ILE A 5 -7.29 -17.83 -77.56
N THR A 6 -6.69 -17.03 -76.68
CA THR A 6 -5.26 -16.99 -76.46
C THR A 6 -4.96 -17.59 -75.09
N MET A 7 -4.16 -18.65 -75.07
CA MET A 7 -3.64 -19.27 -73.85
C MET A 7 -2.16 -18.93 -73.72
N ASN A 8 -1.73 -18.39 -72.57
CA ASN A 8 -0.33 -18.01 -72.38
C ASN A 8 0.08 -18.13 -70.91
N LYS A 9 1.32 -18.57 -70.67
CA LYS A 9 1.94 -18.70 -69.34
C LYS A 9 1.06 -19.40 -68.30
N VAL A 10 0.35 -20.46 -68.69
CA VAL A 10 -0.51 -21.23 -67.77
C VAL A 10 -0.37 -22.74 -68.00
N ASN A 11 -0.05 -23.49 -66.94
CA ASN A 11 0.20 -24.94 -66.96
C ASN A 11 1.06 -25.38 -68.16
N SER A 12 0.48 -26.12 -69.11
CA SER A 12 1.15 -26.64 -70.30
C SER A 12 1.39 -25.60 -71.41
N TYR A 13 0.76 -24.42 -71.34
CA TYR A 13 0.89 -23.34 -72.31
C TYR A 13 2.05 -22.40 -71.94
N LYS A 14 3.29 -22.83 -72.22
CA LYS A 14 4.51 -22.06 -71.92
C LYS A 14 4.66 -20.80 -72.78
N ASN A 15 4.27 -20.89 -74.05
CA ASN A 15 4.28 -19.81 -75.03
C ASN A 15 2.84 -19.49 -75.45
N PRO A 16 2.58 -18.29 -76.04
CA PRO A 16 1.26 -17.94 -76.55
C PRO A 16 0.77 -18.97 -77.57
N ALA A 17 -0.34 -19.63 -77.25
CA ALA A 17 -1.06 -20.52 -78.15
C ALA A 17 -2.40 -19.86 -78.52
N ILE A 18 -2.63 -19.69 -79.81
CA ILE A 18 -3.79 -18.98 -80.35
C ILE A 18 -4.70 -20.00 -81.04
N ILE A 19 -5.98 -19.97 -80.69
CA ILE A 19 -7.04 -20.74 -81.34
C ILE A 19 -7.98 -19.71 -81.97
N GLU A 20 -7.94 -19.59 -83.29
CA GLU A 20 -8.84 -18.73 -84.07
C GLU A 20 -9.81 -19.58 -84.87
N THR A 21 -11.09 -19.22 -84.86
CA THR A 21 -12.13 -19.98 -85.56
C THR A 21 -13.32 -19.11 -85.95
N ASP A 22 -13.91 -19.41 -87.11
CA ASP A 22 -15.17 -18.88 -87.61
C ASP A 22 -16.30 -19.94 -87.57
N LYS A 23 -16.00 -21.15 -87.09
CA LYS A 23 -16.93 -22.30 -87.10
C LYS A 23 -17.79 -22.33 -85.85
N LYS A 24 -19.08 -22.64 -86.03
CA LYS A 24 -20.04 -22.83 -84.93
C LYS A 24 -19.71 -24.04 -84.05
N VAL A 25 -19.12 -25.09 -84.63
CA VAL A 25 -18.72 -26.31 -83.93
C VAL A 25 -17.22 -26.49 -84.10
N ASN A 26 -16.50 -26.62 -82.99
CA ASN A 26 -15.05 -26.80 -82.95
C ASN A 26 -14.73 -28.06 -82.14
N LEU A 27 -13.94 -28.98 -82.71
CA LEU A 27 -13.51 -30.19 -82.03
C LEU A 27 -12.01 -30.08 -81.72
N ILE A 28 -11.67 -29.96 -80.44
CA ILE A 28 -10.28 -29.91 -79.97
C ILE A 28 -9.93 -31.24 -79.32
N TYR A 29 -9.04 -32.01 -79.96
CA TYR A 29 -8.61 -33.32 -79.50
C TYR A 29 -7.09 -33.38 -79.35
N GLY A 30 -6.61 -34.37 -78.60
CA GLY A 30 -5.19 -34.57 -78.33
C GLY A 30 -4.98 -35.64 -77.27
N LEU A 31 -3.75 -36.13 -77.12
CA LEU A 31 -3.39 -37.14 -76.13
C LEU A 31 -3.64 -36.67 -74.69
N ASN A 32 -3.66 -37.59 -73.71
CA ASN A 32 -3.75 -37.23 -72.30
C ASN A 32 -2.56 -36.33 -71.89
N GLY A 33 -2.82 -35.33 -71.05
CA GLY A 33 -1.79 -34.37 -70.59
C GLY A 33 -1.52 -33.17 -71.52
N THR A 34 -2.15 -33.11 -72.69
CA THR A 34 -1.94 -32.01 -73.68
C THR A 34 -2.54 -30.64 -73.30
N GLY A 35 -3.20 -30.51 -72.13
CA GLY A 35 -3.74 -29.23 -71.65
C GLY A 35 -5.18 -28.91 -72.08
N LYS A 36 -5.93 -29.89 -72.62
CA LYS A 36 -7.37 -29.74 -72.95
C LYS A 36 -8.19 -29.28 -71.74
N SER A 37 -7.98 -29.90 -70.58
CA SER A 37 -8.69 -29.53 -69.35
C SER A 37 -8.36 -28.11 -68.91
N THR A 38 -7.10 -27.66 -69.08
CA THR A 38 -6.68 -26.28 -68.75
C THR A 38 -7.40 -25.24 -69.62
N LEU A 39 -7.59 -25.52 -70.91
CA LEU A 39 -8.40 -24.68 -71.78
C LEU A 39 -9.86 -24.61 -71.29
N SER A 40 -10.46 -25.75 -70.96
CA SER A 40 -11.83 -25.78 -70.42
C SER A 40 -11.94 -25.04 -69.08
N ASP A 41 -10.95 -25.17 -68.20
CA ASP A 41 -10.92 -24.53 -66.89
C ASP A 41 -10.81 -23.01 -66.99
N TYR A 42 -10.07 -22.51 -67.98
CA TYR A 42 -10.00 -21.08 -68.26
C TYR A 42 -11.36 -20.53 -68.68
N LEU A 43 -12.04 -21.21 -69.61
CA LEU A 43 -13.38 -20.80 -70.03
C LEU A 43 -14.40 -20.87 -68.87
N TYR A 44 -14.23 -21.81 -67.94
CA TYR A 44 -15.08 -21.97 -66.76
C TYR A 44 -14.90 -20.83 -65.75
N ASN A 45 -13.66 -20.40 -65.45
CA ASN A 45 -13.40 -19.27 -64.55
C ASN A 45 -12.27 -18.38 -65.07
N ARG A 46 -12.64 -17.45 -65.97
CA ARG A 46 -11.71 -16.50 -66.61
C ARG A 46 -11.06 -15.52 -65.64
N THR A 47 -11.67 -15.29 -64.48
CA THR A 47 -11.20 -14.32 -63.48
C THR A 47 -10.14 -14.88 -62.53
N ASN A 48 -9.86 -16.19 -62.59
CA ASN A 48 -8.85 -16.80 -61.75
C ASN A 48 -7.45 -16.22 -62.06
N SER A 49 -6.70 -15.89 -61.01
CA SER A 49 -5.37 -15.27 -61.10
C SER A 49 -4.37 -16.05 -61.97
N CYS A 50 -4.54 -17.36 -62.11
CA CYS A 50 -3.71 -18.22 -62.94
C CYS A 50 -3.89 -17.98 -64.45
N PHE A 51 -4.95 -17.29 -64.88
CA PHE A 51 -5.27 -17.04 -66.30
C PHE A 51 -5.07 -15.57 -66.72
N THR A 52 -4.33 -14.79 -65.94
CA THR A 52 -4.08 -13.36 -66.18
C THR A 52 -3.50 -13.02 -67.56
N ASN A 53 -2.79 -13.96 -68.20
CA ASN A 53 -2.20 -13.78 -69.52
C ASN A 53 -3.03 -14.41 -70.66
N CYS A 54 -4.22 -14.94 -70.35
CA CYS A 54 -5.11 -15.54 -71.33
C CYS A 54 -6.19 -14.53 -71.76
N THR A 55 -6.63 -14.61 -73.02
CA THR A 55 -7.69 -13.74 -73.54
C THR A 55 -8.72 -14.54 -74.35
N VAL A 56 -9.96 -14.06 -74.36
CA VAL A 56 -11.04 -14.57 -75.24
C VAL A 56 -11.63 -13.37 -75.96
N GLU A 57 -11.72 -13.47 -77.28
CA GLU A 57 -12.40 -12.48 -78.11
C GLU A 57 -13.74 -13.06 -78.59
N SER A 58 -14.80 -12.28 -78.42
CA SER A 58 -16.14 -12.56 -78.91
C SER A 58 -16.77 -11.24 -79.37
N PRO A 59 -17.41 -11.17 -80.56
CA PRO A 59 -18.06 -9.96 -81.06
C PRO A 59 -19.24 -9.48 -80.20
N SER A 60 -19.78 -10.38 -79.38
CA SER A 60 -20.90 -10.18 -78.47
C SER A 60 -20.52 -10.60 -77.05
N ASN A 61 -21.02 -9.88 -76.04
CA ASN A 61 -20.83 -10.22 -74.63
C ASN A 61 -21.81 -11.35 -74.23
N GLU A 62 -21.59 -12.53 -74.80
CA GLU A 62 -22.37 -13.74 -74.53
C GLU A 62 -21.87 -14.43 -73.26
N GLU A 63 -22.80 -15.06 -72.53
CA GLU A 63 -22.47 -15.95 -71.43
C GLU A 63 -21.83 -17.23 -71.96
N ILE A 64 -20.69 -17.62 -71.36
CA ILE A 64 -19.96 -18.84 -71.72
C ILE A 64 -20.33 -19.92 -70.69
N LEU A 65 -21.11 -20.91 -71.12
CA LEU A 65 -21.44 -22.08 -70.31
C LEU A 65 -20.42 -23.20 -70.57
N VAL A 66 -19.77 -23.67 -69.50
CA VAL A 66 -18.74 -24.71 -69.60
C VAL A 66 -19.11 -25.90 -68.74
N TYR A 67 -19.33 -27.04 -69.39
CA TYR A 67 -19.51 -28.33 -68.73
C TYR A 67 -18.18 -29.09 -68.68
N ASN A 68 -17.54 -29.11 -67.51
CA ASN A 68 -16.28 -29.82 -67.29
C ASN A 68 -16.20 -30.42 -65.87
N GLN A 69 -15.05 -31.00 -65.50
CA GLN A 69 -14.87 -31.59 -64.16
C GLN A 69 -15.01 -30.58 -63.01
N ARG A 70 -14.71 -29.29 -63.22
CA ARG A 70 -14.92 -28.26 -62.19
C ARG A 70 -16.40 -27.99 -61.99
N PHE A 71 -17.18 -27.87 -63.06
CA PHE A 71 -18.63 -27.78 -62.98
C PHE A 71 -19.22 -28.93 -62.18
N ILE A 72 -18.77 -30.17 -62.45
CA ILE A 72 -19.24 -31.34 -61.69
C ILE A 72 -18.89 -31.19 -60.20
N LYS A 73 -17.66 -30.80 -59.84
CA LYS A 73 -17.25 -30.64 -58.43
C LYS A 73 -17.95 -29.51 -57.68
N ASP A 74 -18.27 -28.42 -58.37
CA ASP A 74 -18.89 -27.22 -57.79
C ASP A 74 -20.39 -27.41 -57.58
N TYR A 75 -21.06 -28.11 -58.49
CA TYR A 75 -22.52 -28.23 -58.48
C TYR A 75 -23.04 -29.61 -58.09
N PHE A 76 -22.26 -30.68 -58.25
CA PHE A 76 -22.65 -32.02 -57.83
C PHE A 76 -21.90 -32.35 -56.54
N TYR A 77 -22.63 -32.32 -55.45
CA TYR A 77 -22.13 -32.71 -54.15
C TYR A 77 -23.01 -33.81 -53.57
N GLU A 78 -22.36 -34.80 -52.99
CA GLU A 78 -22.98 -35.90 -52.25
C GLU A 78 -22.70 -35.66 -50.76
N PRO A 79 -23.71 -35.30 -49.97
CA PRO A 79 -23.56 -35.18 -48.53
C PRO A 79 -23.19 -36.53 -47.91
N ASP A 80 -22.19 -36.56 -47.02
CA ASP A 80 -21.74 -37.80 -46.34
C ASP A 80 -22.84 -38.55 -45.58
N ASN A 81 -23.91 -37.84 -45.18
CA ASN A 81 -25.06 -38.36 -44.44
C ASN A 81 -26.15 -38.97 -45.35
N LEU A 82 -26.12 -38.74 -46.67
CA LEU A 82 -27.13 -39.19 -47.62
C LEU A 82 -26.48 -39.74 -48.89
N LYS A 83 -25.95 -40.96 -48.78
CA LYS A 83 -25.35 -41.66 -49.92
C LYS A 83 -26.39 -41.90 -51.02
N GLY A 84 -26.07 -41.50 -52.25
CA GLY A 84 -26.91 -41.64 -53.44
C GLY A 84 -27.82 -40.45 -53.76
N ILE A 85 -27.80 -39.38 -52.96
CA ILE A 85 -28.53 -38.13 -53.27
C ILE A 85 -27.53 -37.09 -53.77
N PHE A 86 -27.68 -36.70 -55.04
CA PHE A 86 -26.89 -35.62 -55.64
C PHE A 86 -27.66 -34.31 -55.55
N THR A 87 -27.13 -33.38 -54.77
CA THR A 87 -27.72 -32.04 -54.66
C THR A 87 -27.08 -31.14 -55.72
N LEU A 88 -27.91 -30.45 -56.50
CA LEU A 88 -27.51 -29.50 -57.54
C LEU A 88 -27.53 -28.06 -56.99
N SER A 89 -26.56 -27.69 -56.17
CA SER A 89 -26.35 -26.29 -55.76
C SER A 89 -25.01 -26.12 -55.08
N LYS A 90 -24.23 -25.15 -55.56
CA LYS A 90 -22.96 -24.75 -54.96
C LYS A 90 -23.18 -24.09 -53.59
N GLU A 91 -24.24 -23.29 -53.47
CA GLU A 91 -24.61 -22.57 -52.26
C GLU A 91 -24.94 -23.53 -51.11
N ASN A 92 -25.67 -24.61 -51.40
CA ASN A 92 -26.04 -25.61 -50.39
C ASN A 92 -24.83 -26.34 -49.82
N LYS A 93 -23.85 -26.69 -50.68
CA LYS A 93 -22.60 -27.32 -50.23
C LYS A 93 -21.81 -26.41 -49.28
N GLU A 94 -21.62 -25.14 -49.65
CA GLU A 94 -20.88 -24.20 -48.82
C GLU A 94 -21.57 -23.94 -47.47
N ALA A 95 -22.91 -23.90 -47.45
CA ALA A 95 -23.68 -23.77 -46.22
C ALA A 95 -23.53 -25.00 -45.31
N GLU A 96 -23.66 -26.21 -45.85
CA GLU A 96 -23.51 -27.45 -45.10
C GLU A 96 -22.09 -27.64 -44.52
N GLU A 97 -21.04 -27.30 -45.29
CA GLU A 97 -19.66 -27.35 -44.80
C GLU A 97 -19.44 -26.36 -43.65
N LYS A 98 -20.00 -25.14 -43.74
CA LYS A 98 -19.92 -24.14 -42.66
C LYS A 98 -20.61 -24.63 -41.39
N VAL A 99 -21.82 -25.20 -41.50
CA VAL A 99 -22.56 -25.76 -40.36
C VAL A 99 -21.75 -26.87 -39.71
N ARG A 100 -21.25 -27.82 -40.51
CA ARG A 100 -20.45 -28.94 -40.01
C ARG A 100 -19.20 -28.49 -39.26
N ASN A 101 -18.45 -27.54 -39.83
CA ASN A 101 -17.25 -27.00 -39.19
C ASN A 101 -17.61 -26.28 -37.88
N ALA A 102 -18.72 -25.55 -37.84
CA ALA A 102 -19.19 -24.90 -36.62
C ALA A 102 -19.60 -25.93 -35.54
N GLU A 103 -20.30 -27.00 -35.90
CA GLU A 103 -20.69 -28.08 -34.97
C GLU A 103 -19.47 -28.82 -34.41
N GLN A 104 -18.46 -29.09 -35.23
CA GLN A 104 -17.20 -29.68 -34.79
C GLN A 104 -16.47 -28.75 -33.80
N GLU A 105 -16.46 -27.46 -34.08
CA GLU A 105 -15.82 -26.46 -33.21
C GLU A 105 -16.56 -26.30 -31.89
N ILE A 106 -17.90 -26.30 -31.89
CA ILE A 106 -18.72 -26.32 -30.66
C ILE A 106 -18.37 -27.54 -29.81
N THR A 107 -18.32 -28.72 -30.43
CA THR A 107 -17.98 -29.97 -29.73
C THR A 107 -16.59 -29.89 -29.10
N ARG A 108 -15.60 -29.35 -29.83
CA ARG A 108 -14.24 -29.14 -29.33
C ARG A 108 -14.21 -28.20 -28.13
N LEU A 109 -14.90 -27.07 -28.22
CA LEU A 109 -14.98 -26.06 -27.16
C LEU A 109 -15.69 -26.59 -25.92
N ASP A 110 -16.74 -27.41 -26.06
CA ASP A 110 -17.44 -28.02 -24.93
C ASP A 110 -16.57 -29.02 -24.18
N ILE A 111 -15.78 -29.83 -24.90
CA ILE A 111 -14.80 -30.74 -24.29
C ILE A 111 -13.73 -29.93 -23.51
N GLU A 112 -13.21 -28.86 -24.10
CA GLU A 112 -12.22 -27.99 -23.46
C GLU A 112 -12.78 -27.30 -22.20
N LYS A 113 -14.02 -26.78 -22.29
CA LYS A 113 -14.74 -26.17 -21.17
C LYS A 113 -14.92 -27.17 -20.03
N LYS A 114 -15.35 -28.40 -20.33
CA LYS A 114 -15.54 -29.44 -19.32
C LYS A 114 -14.22 -29.78 -18.63
N SER A 115 -13.14 -29.98 -19.39
CA SER A 115 -11.80 -30.25 -18.85
C SER A 115 -11.30 -29.13 -17.91
N LYS A 116 -11.48 -27.86 -18.30
CA LYS A 116 -11.14 -26.70 -17.46
C LYS A 116 -11.99 -26.65 -16.19
N SER A 117 -13.28 -26.94 -16.29
CA SER A 117 -14.21 -26.99 -15.14
C SER A 117 -13.81 -28.09 -14.14
N ASP A 118 -13.45 -29.27 -14.63
CA ASP A 118 -12.98 -30.39 -13.80
C ASP A 118 -11.67 -30.02 -13.10
N THR A 119 -10.76 -29.34 -13.81
CA THR A 119 -9.50 -28.84 -13.26
C THR A 119 -9.73 -27.83 -12.13
N ILE A 120 -10.61 -26.84 -12.32
CA ILE A 120 -10.99 -25.87 -11.29
C ILE A 120 -11.58 -26.57 -10.07
N THR A 121 -12.46 -27.55 -10.30
CA THR A 121 -13.08 -28.33 -9.23
C THR A 121 -12.03 -29.09 -8.42
N ASN A 122 -11.04 -29.68 -9.07
CA ASN A 122 -9.96 -30.39 -8.40
C ASN A 122 -9.06 -29.44 -7.59
N PHE A 123 -8.67 -28.29 -8.17
CA PHE A 123 -7.90 -27.29 -7.44
C PHE A 123 -8.63 -26.74 -6.21
N ASN A 124 -9.93 -26.49 -6.32
CA ASN A 124 -10.74 -26.03 -5.18
C ASN A 124 -10.80 -27.08 -4.06
N LYS A 125 -10.91 -28.37 -4.41
CA LYS A 125 -10.84 -29.47 -3.43
C LYS A 125 -9.48 -29.54 -2.75
N GLU A 126 -8.39 -29.45 -3.51
CA GLU A 126 -7.03 -29.48 -2.97
C GLU A 126 -6.76 -28.27 -2.06
N LEU A 127 -7.19 -27.08 -2.47
CA LEU A 127 -7.09 -25.85 -1.69
C LEU A 127 -7.86 -25.97 -0.36
N LEU A 128 -9.08 -26.48 -0.40
CA LEU A 128 -9.89 -26.71 0.79
C LEU A 128 -9.20 -27.68 1.75
N LEU A 129 -8.67 -28.79 1.24
CA LEU A 129 -7.96 -29.78 2.05
C LEU A 129 -6.69 -29.17 2.67
N LYS A 130 -5.91 -28.40 1.91
CA LYS A 130 -4.72 -27.69 2.41
C LYS A 130 -5.09 -26.68 3.50
N LYS A 131 -6.18 -25.91 3.32
CA LYS A 131 -6.69 -24.98 4.33
C LYS A 131 -7.09 -25.72 5.60
N GLN A 132 -7.87 -26.80 5.49
CA GLN A 132 -8.29 -27.62 6.63
C GLN A 132 -7.10 -28.19 7.40
N ASN A 133 -6.11 -28.76 6.69
CA ASN A 133 -4.89 -29.27 7.32
C ASN A 133 -4.11 -28.16 8.06
N ALA A 134 -4.04 -26.95 7.49
CA ALA A 134 -3.38 -25.81 8.13
C ALA A 134 -4.14 -25.33 9.37
N GLU A 135 -5.47 -25.27 9.30
CA GLU A 135 -6.34 -24.98 10.46
C GLU A 135 -6.16 -26.00 11.58
N GLU A 136 -6.08 -27.29 11.24
CA GLU A 136 -5.84 -28.37 12.20
C GLU A 136 -4.48 -28.26 12.86
N LYS A 137 -3.41 -28.03 12.08
CA LYS A 137 -2.06 -27.83 12.63
C LYS A 137 -1.98 -26.60 13.52
N THR A 138 -2.63 -25.52 13.14
CA THR A 138 -2.73 -24.31 13.96
C THR A 138 -3.42 -24.61 15.30
N TRP A 139 -4.49 -25.40 15.26
CA TRP A 139 -5.21 -25.82 16.46
C TRP A 139 -4.39 -26.75 17.35
N GLU A 140 -3.66 -27.71 16.77
CA GLU A 140 -2.71 -28.58 17.50
C GLU A 140 -1.62 -27.77 18.20
N ILE A 141 -1.10 -26.72 17.57
CA ILE A 141 -0.11 -25.82 18.20
C ILE A 141 -0.76 -25.11 19.38
N LYS A 142 -1.97 -24.55 19.20
CA LYS A 142 -2.72 -23.88 20.27
C LYS A 142 -2.93 -24.79 21.47
N THR A 143 -3.36 -26.05 21.27
CA THR A 143 -3.66 -26.96 22.39
C THR A 143 -2.43 -27.27 23.25
N LYS A 144 -1.23 -27.27 22.68
CA LYS A 144 0.04 -27.41 23.44
C LYS A 144 0.27 -26.27 24.42
N PHE A 145 -0.19 -25.04 24.11
CA PHE A 145 0.05 -23.85 24.92
C PHE A 145 -1.13 -23.44 25.81
N THR A 146 -2.32 -24.03 25.62
CA THR A 146 -3.50 -23.79 26.48
C THR A 146 -3.88 -25.00 27.34
N GLY A 147 -3.09 -26.07 27.34
CA GLY A 147 -3.45 -27.35 27.97
C GLY A 147 -3.17 -27.39 29.48
N ALA A 148 -1.90 -27.64 29.84
CA ALA A 148 -1.53 -28.10 31.18
C ALA A 148 -1.40 -26.99 32.23
N ASP A 149 -0.78 -25.86 31.88
CA ASP A 149 -0.48 -24.78 32.83
C ASP A 149 -1.35 -23.53 32.64
N ARG A 150 -2.01 -23.39 31.48
CA ARG A 150 -2.95 -22.30 31.12
C ARG A 150 -2.41 -20.87 31.32
N VAL A 151 -1.15 -20.70 31.68
CA VAL A 151 -0.50 -19.40 31.95
C VAL A 151 -0.60 -18.46 30.75
N LEU A 152 -0.52 -18.99 29.53
CA LEU A 152 -0.61 -18.21 28.29
C LEU A 152 -2.01 -18.23 27.66
N GLU A 153 -3.01 -18.81 28.33
CA GLU A 153 -4.37 -18.93 27.78
C GLU A 153 -4.99 -17.55 27.50
N TYR A 154 -4.73 -16.55 28.36
CA TYR A 154 -5.24 -15.19 28.17
C TYR A 154 -4.78 -14.54 26.86
N CYS A 155 -3.61 -14.92 26.33
CA CYS A 155 -3.08 -14.41 25.06
C CYS A 155 -3.93 -14.82 23.85
N LEU A 156 -4.75 -15.86 23.99
CA LEU A 156 -5.61 -16.39 22.94
C LEU A 156 -7.10 -16.13 23.22
N SER A 157 -7.41 -15.25 24.18
CA SER A 157 -8.79 -14.90 24.51
C SER A 157 -9.56 -14.41 23.28
N GLY A 158 -10.79 -14.90 23.09
CA GLY A 158 -11.62 -14.61 21.91
C GLY A 158 -11.26 -15.40 20.64
N LEU A 159 -10.11 -16.08 20.60
CA LEU A 159 -9.65 -16.85 19.42
C LEU A 159 -9.84 -18.37 19.57
N MET A 160 -10.27 -18.84 20.74
CA MET A 160 -10.38 -20.26 21.08
C MET A 160 -11.75 -20.90 20.74
N GLY A 161 -12.67 -20.16 20.13
CA GLY A 161 -14.01 -20.67 19.81
C GLY A 161 -14.09 -21.47 18.51
N ARG A 162 -13.29 -21.13 17.49
CA ARG A 162 -13.34 -21.75 16.14
C ARG A 162 -11.94 -21.83 15.52
N LYS A 163 -11.62 -22.98 14.90
CA LYS A 163 -10.34 -23.22 14.19
C LYS A 163 -10.07 -22.16 13.12
N GLU A 164 -11.08 -21.88 12.29
CA GLU A 164 -10.98 -20.89 11.22
C GLU A 164 -10.68 -19.48 11.75
N SER A 165 -11.30 -19.06 12.85
CA SER A 165 -11.07 -17.73 13.43
C SER A 165 -9.63 -17.57 13.93
N LEU A 166 -9.08 -18.60 14.59
CA LEU A 166 -7.69 -18.61 15.01
C LEU A 166 -6.73 -18.57 13.81
N PHE A 167 -6.99 -19.39 12.80
CA PHE A 167 -6.15 -19.46 11.60
C PHE A 167 -6.14 -18.13 10.83
N ASN A 168 -7.31 -17.52 10.60
CA ASN A 168 -7.41 -16.22 9.93
C ASN A 168 -6.70 -15.11 10.72
N HIS A 169 -6.80 -15.14 12.06
CA HIS A 169 -6.06 -14.20 12.90
C HIS A 169 -4.54 -14.35 12.72
N ILE A 170 -4.02 -15.58 12.77
CA ILE A 170 -2.59 -15.83 12.57
C ILE A 170 -2.12 -15.44 11.17
N LEU A 171 -2.93 -15.69 10.13
CA LEU A 171 -2.62 -15.24 8.77
C LEU A 171 -2.55 -13.71 8.64
N SER A 172 -3.31 -12.97 9.44
CA SER A 172 -3.26 -11.51 9.44
C SER A 172 -1.99 -10.94 10.10
N ILE A 173 -1.29 -11.75 10.88
CA ILE A 173 -0.06 -11.34 11.57
C ILE A 173 1.12 -11.51 10.61
N SER A 174 1.84 -10.43 10.37
CA SER A 174 3.09 -10.48 9.60
C SER A 174 4.11 -11.37 10.31
N LYS A 175 4.60 -12.39 9.60
CA LYS A 175 5.65 -13.26 10.13
C LYS A 175 6.93 -12.44 10.31
N PRO A 176 7.53 -12.39 11.51
CA PRO A 176 8.79 -11.70 11.72
C PRO A 176 9.92 -12.40 10.95
N GLU A 177 10.83 -11.62 10.37
CA GLU A 177 11.99 -12.16 9.63
C GLU A 177 12.96 -12.93 10.52
N LYS A 178 13.09 -12.48 11.77
CA LYS A 178 13.95 -13.10 12.79
C LYS A 178 13.11 -13.79 13.84
N GLN A 179 13.59 -14.93 14.31
CA GLN A 179 12.97 -15.65 15.40
C GLN A 179 13.02 -14.80 16.69
N PRO A 180 11.91 -14.72 17.46
CA PRO A 180 11.91 -14.08 18.76
C PRO A 180 12.98 -14.67 19.70
N THR A 181 13.67 -13.81 20.45
CA THR A 181 14.74 -14.21 21.37
C THR A 181 14.22 -14.84 22.66
N LYS A 182 13.00 -14.49 23.09
CA LYS A 182 12.35 -15.08 24.27
C LYS A 182 11.65 -16.39 23.89
N THR A 183 11.91 -17.44 24.67
CA THR A 183 11.22 -18.72 24.55
C THR A 183 9.85 -18.67 25.24
N THR A 184 8.97 -19.61 24.89
CA THR A 184 7.65 -19.75 25.53
C THR A 184 7.76 -19.99 27.03
N ASP A 185 8.77 -20.74 27.49
CA ASP A 185 8.97 -21.00 28.92
C ASP A 185 9.44 -19.75 29.67
N GLN A 186 10.25 -18.90 29.03
CA GLN A 186 10.62 -17.62 29.62
C GLN A 186 9.41 -16.69 29.73
N LEU A 187 8.54 -16.66 28.72
CA LEU A 187 7.29 -15.90 28.78
C LEU A 187 6.36 -16.39 29.90
N LYS A 188 6.26 -17.71 30.12
CA LYS A 188 5.49 -18.27 31.24
C LYS A 188 6.02 -17.80 32.60
N LYS A 189 7.35 -17.88 32.81
CA LYS A 189 7.98 -17.37 34.04
C LYS A 189 7.74 -15.88 34.26
N ASP A 190 7.82 -15.08 33.19
CA ASP A 190 7.57 -13.64 33.26
C ASP A 190 6.10 -13.37 33.68
N VAL A 191 5.14 -14.11 33.13
CA VAL A 191 3.72 -14.00 33.51
C VAL A 191 3.50 -14.44 34.96
N ASP A 192 4.08 -15.57 35.38
CA ASP A 192 3.98 -16.07 36.75
C ASP A 192 4.58 -15.09 37.77
N ALA A 193 5.67 -14.39 37.42
CA ALA A 193 6.25 -13.35 38.27
C ALA A 193 5.34 -12.13 38.45
N ILE A 194 4.52 -11.81 37.43
CA ILE A 194 3.61 -10.65 37.42
C ILE A 194 2.25 -11.01 38.02
N GLN A 195 1.75 -12.23 37.82
CA GLN A 195 0.42 -12.68 38.25
C GLN A 195 0.44 -13.58 39.50
N GLY A 196 1.60 -14.06 39.92
CA GLY A 196 1.74 -14.91 41.09
C GLY A 196 1.35 -14.20 42.39
N SER A 197 1.06 -14.97 43.43
CA SER A 197 0.71 -14.47 44.77
C SER A 197 1.80 -13.59 45.42
N ASN A 198 3.01 -13.57 44.86
CA ASN A 198 4.13 -12.74 45.30
C ASN A 198 4.27 -11.43 44.52
N ALA A 199 3.36 -11.13 43.59
CA ALA A 199 3.40 -9.91 42.79
C ALA A 199 3.06 -8.70 43.65
N GLN A 200 4.05 -7.84 43.90
CA GLN A 200 3.85 -6.59 44.61
C GLN A 200 3.42 -5.49 43.64
N LYS A 201 2.13 -5.11 43.70
CA LYS A 201 1.59 -4.00 42.93
C LYS A 201 2.04 -2.68 43.57
N TYR A 202 2.95 -1.97 42.91
CA TYR A 202 3.31 -0.62 43.31
C TYR A 202 2.22 0.36 42.90
N ASN A 203 1.90 1.29 43.78
CA ASN A 203 1.04 2.41 43.42
C ASN A 203 1.77 3.27 42.39
N VAL A 204 1.04 3.69 41.36
CA VAL A 204 1.54 4.71 40.44
C VAL A 204 1.84 5.95 41.28
N LEU A 205 3.04 6.52 41.12
CA LEU A 205 3.38 7.77 41.79
C LEU A 205 2.32 8.81 41.45
N PRO A 206 1.77 9.52 42.44
CA PRO A 206 0.77 10.55 42.16
C PRO A 206 1.39 11.59 41.23
N THR A 207 0.67 11.92 40.16
CA THR A 207 1.04 13.05 39.31
C THR A 207 0.97 14.30 40.18
N ILE A 208 2.11 14.96 40.40
CA ILE A 208 2.16 16.25 41.07
C ILE A 208 1.61 17.28 40.07
N ASN A 209 0.32 17.58 40.19
CA ASN A 209 -0.31 18.66 39.44
C ASN A 209 0.08 19.98 40.10
N TYR A 210 1.23 20.53 39.72
CA TYR A 210 1.63 21.87 40.12
C TYR A 210 0.80 22.89 39.32
N ILE A 211 -0.12 23.58 40.00
CA ILE A 211 -1.15 24.41 39.36
C ILE A 211 -0.62 25.77 38.90
N ASP A 212 0.51 26.25 39.42
CA ASP A 212 0.96 27.61 39.14
C ASP A 212 2.43 27.73 38.72
N GLN A 213 2.71 27.30 37.48
CA GLN A 213 4.00 27.48 36.82
C GLN A 213 4.43 28.97 36.73
N GLN A 214 3.52 29.93 36.96
CA GLN A 214 3.82 31.36 36.94
C GLN A 214 4.56 31.82 38.19
N LEU A 215 4.33 31.17 39.34
CA LEU A 215 5.02 31.51 40.58
C LEU A 215 6.51 31.16 40.48
N GLU A 216 6.86 29.94 40.10
CA GLU A 216 8.28 29.53 39.92
C GLU A 216 8.99 30.28 38.79
N SER A 217 8.26 30.78 37.80
CA SER A 217 8.81 31.56 36.69
C SER A 217 8.77 33.08 36.92
N ASN A 218 8.42 33.52 38.13
CA ASN A 218 8.38 34.93 38.46
C ASN A 218 9.76 35.59 38.27
N GLN A 219 9.83 36.60 37.39
CA GLN A 219 11.08 37.29 37.07
C GLN A 219 11.68 38.00 38.29
N PHE A 220 10.88 38.27 39.33
CA PHE A 220 11.35 38.85 40.58
C PHE A 220 12.48 38.03 41.21
N PHE A 221 12.48 36.70 41.08
CA PHE A 221 13.56 35.85 41.60
C PHE A 221 14.92 36.08 40.93
N LYS A 222 14.96 36.73 39.76
CA LYS A 222 16.21 37.11 39.08
C LYS A 222 16.72 38.49 39.53
N LYS A 223 15.91 39.26 40.25
CA LYS A 223 16.25 40.60 40.72
C LYS A 223 17.12 40.50 41.97
N THR A 224 18.28 41.14 41.95
CA THR A 224 19.08 41.34 43.17
C THR A 224 18.47 42.49 43.97
N ILE A 225 18.07 42.23 45.21
CA ILE A 225 17.54 43.25 46.12
C ILE A 225 18.72 43.97 46.76
N ILE A 226 18.95 45.22 46.35
CA ILE A 226 19.99 46.10 46.88
C ILE A 226 19.36 47.42 47.35
N GLY A 227 20.01 48.07 48.31
CA GLY A 227 19.59 49.38 48.79
C GLY A 227 19.92 50.50 47.79
N ASN A 228 19.55 51.73 48.13
CA ASN A 228 19.84 52.92 47.36
C ASN A 228 21.36 53.11 47.17
N GLU A 229 21.83 52.86 45.95
CA GLU A 229 23.24 52.95 45.58
C GLU A 229 23.80 54.38 45.65
N ASN A 230 22.95 55.41 45.73
CA ASN A 230 23.36 56.81 45.88
C ASN A 230 23.65 57.21 47.33
N SER A 231 23.52 56.29 48.30
CA SER A 231 23.86 56.57 49.69
C SER A 231 25.38 56.56 49.92
N ALA A 232 25.88 57.43 50.81
CA ALA A 232 27.29 57.51 51.16
C ALA A 232 27.87 56.18 51.68
N VAL A 233 27.04 55.29 52.24
CA VAL A 233 27.46 53.98 52.77
C VAL A 233 27.37 52.85 51.73
N ALA A 234 26.73 53.08 50.59
CA ALA A 234 26.42 52.04 49.61
C ALA A 234 27.66 51.33 49.06
N GLY A 235 28.73 52.09 48.77
CA GLY A 235 29.95 51.55 48.19
C GLY A 235 30.62 50.49 49.08
N LEU A 236 30.65 50.71 50.40
CA LEU A 236 31.24 49.76 51.34
C LEU A 236 30.34 48.54 51.55
N ILE A 237 29.02 48.74 51.71
CA ILE A 237 28.05 47.65 51.88
C ILE A 237 28.07 46.72 50.67
N LYS A 238 28.10 47.29 49.46
CA LYS A 238 28.17 46.52 48.20
C LYS A 238 29.48 45.73 48.10
N LYS A 239 30.62 46.31 48.48
CA LYS A 239 31.92 45.64 48.46
C LYS A 239 31.97 44.45 49.44
N LEU A 240 31.35 44.59 50.61
CA LEU A 240 31.35 43.57 51.66
C LEU A 240 30.24 42.53 51.49
N GLY A 241 29.20 42.82 50.70
CA GLY A 241 28.08 41.90 50.46
C GLY A 241 27.27 41.59 51.73
N ASN A 242 27.26 42.51 52.70
CA ASN A 242 26.71 42.27 54.05
C ASN A 242 25.50 43.16 54.38
N SER A 243 24.69 43.54 53.38
CA SER A 243 23.53 44.42 53.54
C SER A 243 22.55 43.95 54.62
N ASP A 244 22.27 42.65 54.70
CA ASP A 244 21.35 42.09 55.70
C ASP A 244 21.88 42.27 57.13
N TRP A 245 23.19 42.10 57.31
CA TRP A 245 23.85 42.31 58.59
C TRP A 245 23.80 43.79 58.98
N VAL A 246 24.02 44.70 58.03
CA VAL A 246 23.92 46.15 58.28
C VAL A 246 22.47 46.53 58.65
N LYS A 247 21.47 45.97 57.96
CA LYS A 247 20.05 46.21 58.28
C LYS A 247 19.70 45.75 59.69
N LYS A 248 20.07 44.51 60.04
CA LYS A 248 19.87 43.97 61.40
C LYS A 248 20.63 44.77 62.45
N GLY A 249 21.82 45.27 62.11
CA GLY A 249 22.64 46.11 62.98
C GLY A 249 21.91 47.36 63.49
N LEU A 250 21.02 47.95 62.68
CA LEU A 250 20.21 49.11 63.09
C LEU A 250 19.30 48.81 64.29
N GLU A 251 18.85 47.57 64.47
CA GLU A 251 17.97 47.17 65.58
C GLU A 251 18.69 47.19 66.93
N TYR A 252 20.02 47.13 66.93
CA TYR A 252 20.86 47.14 68.13
C TYR A 252 21.36 48.54 68.50
N LEU A 253 20.95 49.57 67.76
CA LEU A 253 21.32 50.96 68.05
C LEU A 253 20.42 51.55 69.14
N PRO A 254 20.94 52.46 69.98
CA PRO A 254 20.14 53.20 70.95
C PRO A 254 19.01 53.99 70.26
N VAL A 255 17.86 54.10 70.93
CA VAL A 255 16.67 54.82 70.43
C VAL A 255 16.96 56.31 70.18
N GLU A 256 17.85 56.91 70.97
CA GLU A 256 18.27 58.29 70.83
C GLU A 256 19.79 58.36 70.66
N VAL A 257 20.23 58.97 69.55
CA VAL A 257 21.64 59.24 69.27
C VAL A 257 21.80 60.75 69.14
N ASN A 258 22.75 61.32 69.87
CA ASN A 258 23.06 62.75 69.84
C ASN A 258 24.11 63.07 68.75
N ASP A 259 24.31 64.36 68.46
CA ASP A 259 25.25 64.79 67.41
C ASP A 259 26.73 64.57 67.81
N LYS A 260 27.00 64.25 69.09
CA LYS A 260 28.35 63.92 69.61
C LYS A 260 28.72 62.45 69.42
N GLY A 261 27.80 61.62 68.94
CA GLY A 261 28.00 60.23 68.61
C GLY A 261 27.99 59.28 69.82
N GLU A 262 27.48 58.07 69.60
CA GLU A 262 27.50 56.99 70.58
C GLU A 262 28.68 56.02 70.33
N PRO A 263 29.21 55.37 71.39
CA PRO A 263 30.30 54.39 71.25
C PRO A 263 29.93 53.23 70.34
N CYS A 264 30.76 52.97 69.35
CA CYS A 264 30.60 51.82 68.46
C CYS A 264 31.02 50.52 69.15
N PRO A 265 30.23 49.44 69.10
CA PRO A 265 30.57 48.18 69.76
C PRO A 265 31.82 47.50 69.18
N PHE A 266 32.27 47.88 67.99
CA PHE A 266 33.46 47.31 67.34
C PHE A 266 34.74 48.08 67.65
N CYS A 267 34.73 49.40 67.41
CA CYS A 267 35.92 50.23 67.57
C CYS A 267 35.98 50.97 68.91
N GLN A 268 34.91 50.93 69.72
CA GLN A 268 34.74 51.62 71.00
C GLN A 268 34.82 53.16 70.93
N GLU A 269 35.09 53.72 69.75
CA GLU A 269 35.05 55.14 69.46
C GLU A 269 33.62 55.65 69.21
N LYS A 270 33.40 56.96 69.44
CA LYS A 270 32.09 57.62 69.22
C LYS A 270 31.82 57.90 67.75
N THR A 271 31.57 56.85 66.98
CA THR A 271 31.36 56.93 65.52
C THR A 271 29.91 56.80 65.10
N ILE A 272 29.01 56.38 66.00
CA ILE A 272 27.57 56.24 65.71
C ILE A 272 26.90 57.60 65.87
N THR A 273 26.91 58.41 64.81
CA THR A 273 26.25 59.72 64.77
C THR A 273 24.87 59.66 64.10
N LYS A 274 24.03 60.69 64.31
CA LYS A 274 22.74 60.80 63.60
C LYS A 274 22.89 60.76 62.09
N ASP A 275 23.91 61.42 61.56
CA ASP A 275 24.17 61.45 60.11
C ASP A 275 24.53 60.06 59.57
N LEU A 276 25.33 59.28 60.30
CA LEU A 276 25.64 57.91 59.93
C LEU A 276 24.38 57.04 59.89
N ILE A 277 23.55 57.11 60.94
CA ILE A 277 22.28 56.37 61.00
C ILE A 277 21.37 56.75 59.85
N LYS A 278 21.22 58.05 59.58
CA LYS A 278 20.41 58.56 58.46
C LYS A 278 20.94 58.06 57.12
N ASN A 279 22.26 58.03 56.92
CA ASN A 279 22.86 57.50 55.68
C ASN A 279 22.60 55.99 55.50
N ILE A 280 22.64 55.21 56.59
CA ILE A 280 22.32 53.78 56.56
C ILE A 280 20.82 53.56 56.35
N GLN A 281 19.94 54.34 56.98
CA GLN A 281 18.50 54.27 56.76
C GLN A 281 18.12 54.67 55.32
N ASN A 282 18.77 55.70 54.77
CA ASN A 282 18.59 56.12 53.38
C ASN A 282 19.06 55.08 52.36
N TYR A 283 19.98 54.18 52.76
CA TYR A 283 20.35 53.03 51.95
C TYR A 283 19.19 52.02 51.87
N PHE A 284 18.46 51.78 52.97
CA PHE A 284 17.25 50.94 52.97
C PHE A 284 16.01 51.78 52.66
N ASP A 285 15.95 52.29 51.43
CA ASP A 285 14.87 53.16 50.99
C ASP A 285 13.54 52.42 50.74
N LYS A 286 12.53 53.18 50.29
CA LYS A 286 11.21 52.63 49.97
C LYS A 286 11.26 51.55 48.88
N THR A 287 12.21 51.63 47.96
CA THR A 287 12.39 50.64 46.88
C THR A 287 12.82 49.31 47.47
N TYR A 288 13.83 49.32 48.35
CA TYR A 288 14.31 48.14 49.06
C TYR A 288 13.21 47.49 49.89
N GLU A 289 12.46 48.27 50.68
CA GLU A 289 11.37 47.72 51.50
C GLU A 289 10.22 47.13 50.65
N ASN A 290 9.89 47.75 49.52
CA ASN A 290 8.89 47.21 48.60
C ASN A 290 9.33 45.84 48.04
N ASP A 291 10.59 45.72 47.63
CA ASP A 291 11.15 44.46 47.12
C ASP A 291 11.12 43.35 48.18
N ILE A 292 11.50 43.66 49.42
CA ILE A 292 11.42 42.69 50.53
C ILE A 292 9.97 42.26 50.80
N ASN A 293 9.02 43.19 50.70
CA ASN A 293 7.60 42.86 50.89
C ASN A 293 7.04 42.01 49.75
N GLU A 294 7.46 42.25 48.51
CA GLU A 294 7.10 41.41 47.36
C GLU A 294 7.65 39.99 47.52
N LEU A 295 8.89 39.84 47.98
CA LEU A 295 9.48 38.52 48.26
C LEU A 295 8.71 37.76 49.36
N LYS A 296 8.33 38.45 50.44
CA LYS A 296 7.53 37.85 51.53
C LYS A 296 6.15 37.40 51.04
N LYS A 297 5.53 38.17 50.14
CA LYS A 297 4.25 37.79 49.53
C LYS A 297 4.41 36.50 48.70
N LEU A 298 5.42 36.42 47.84
CA LEU A 298 5.70 35.22 47.04
C LEU A 298 5.96 33.99 47.91
N LEU A 299 6.66 34.15 49.04
CA LEU A 299 6.86 33.08 50.01
C LEU A 299 5.53 32.60 50.62
N SER A 300 4.70 33.53 51.07
CA SER A 300 3.37 33.21 51.62
C SER A 300 2.48 32.51 50.60
N ASP A 301 2.52 32.95 49.34
CA ASP A 301 1.77 32.32 48.25
C ASP A 301 2.28 30.88 48.06
N TYR A 302 3.60 30.67 47.99
CA TYR A 302 4.21 29.33 47.84
C TYR A 302 3.86 28.37 48.98
N GLU A 303 3.93 28.82 50.24
CA GLU A 303 3.57 28.01 51.42
C GLU A 303 2.08 27.62 51.44
N SER A 304 1.20 28.46 50.86
CA SER A 304 -0.23 28.17 50.78
C SER A 304 -0.56 27.02 49.81
N TYR A 305 0.30 26.77 48.82
CA TYR A 305 0.11 25.72 47.80
C TYR A 305 0.69 24.36 48.18
N ILE A 306 1.62 24.30 49.16
CA ILE A 306 2.27 23.05 49.59
C ILE A 306 1.47 22.32 50.69
N LYS A 307 0.50 23.00 51.33
CA LYS A 307 -0.44 22.39 52.27
C LYS A 307 -1.54 21.60 51.56
#